data_AF-A0A413Q3U6-F1
#
_entry.id   AF-A0A413Q3U6-F1
#
_cell.length_a   1.000
_cell.length_b   1.000
_cell.length_c   1.000
_cell.angle_alpha   90.00
_cell.angle_beta   90.00
_cell.angle_gamma   90.00
#
_symmetry.space_group_name_H-M   'P 1'
#
loop_
_entity.id
_entity.type
_entity.pdbx_description
1 polymer ?
#
loop_
_entity_poly.entity_id
_entity_poly.type
_entity_poly.pdbx_seq_one_letter_code
_entity_poly.pdbx_strand_id
1 'polypeptide(L)'
;MGYCGNCGEQIEKGANFCGKCGAVVEKEQSEHVHDAIAPKNNNARVWKIIIPSLIVGVIVIWGFMQLMSVSDKPCDWCGHSPTVAYKESDGSYSYVCKECRKKCAWCGKKATRHYENMMHKEVFVCEETYKKMHDD
;
A
#
# COMPACT_ATOMS: atom_id res chain seq x y z
N MET A 1 26.28 -0.67 52.49
CA MET A 1 25.96 0.50 53.34
C MET A 1 26.51 1.68 52.57
N GLY A 2 25.68 2.62 52.13
CA GLY A 2 26.13 3.73 51.29
C GLY A 2 26.49 4.93 52.14
N TYR A 3 27.40 5.78 51.67
CA TYR A 3 27.67 7.09 52.26
C TYR A 3 27.30 8.18 51.25
N CYS A 4 26.87 9.34 51.74
CA CYS A 4 26.50 10.46 50.89
C CYS A 4 27.75 11.02 50.20
N GLY A 5 27.75 11.08 48.86
CA GLY A 5 28.83 11.70 48.10
C GLY A 5 29.01 13.20 48.37
N ASN A 6 28.00 13.87 48.93
CA ASN A 6 28.04 15.30 49.21
C ASN A 6 28.50 15.63 50.65
N CYS A 7 28.03 14.89 51.66
CA CYS A 7 28.31 15.22 53.07
C CYS A 7 28.98 14.09 53.88
N GLY A 8 29.25 12.94 53.27
CA GLY A 8 29.90 11.80 53.90
C GLY A 8 29.04 11.04 54.93
N GLU A 9 27.77 11.43 55.13
CA GLU A 9 26.88 10.79 56.10
C GLU A 9 26.45 9.39 55.65
N GLN A 10 26.25 8.48 56.60
CA GLN A 10 25.80 7.12 56.28
C GLN A 10 24.33 7.14 55.83
N ILE A 11 24.04 6.45 54.73
CA ILE A 11 22.71 6.39 54.11
C ILE A 11 22.13 4.99 54.26
N GLU A 12 20.91 4.93 54.80
CA GLU A 12 20.14 3.71 54.92
C GLU A 12 19.80 3.12 53.55
N LYS A 13 19.85 1.79 53.44
CA LYS A 13 19.55 1.08 52.19
C LYS A 13 18.12 1.41 51.74
N GLY A 14 17.99 2.14 50.63
CA GLY A 14 16.69 2.49 50.05
C GLY A 14 16.23 3.94 50.27
N ALA A 15 17.02 4.81 50.92
CA ALA A 15 16.71 6.24 50.96
C ALA A 15 16.92 6.89 49.59
N ASN A 16 16.01 7.79 49.17
CA ASN A 16 16.13 8.55 47.91
C ASN A 16 16.92 9.85 48.08
N PHE A 17 17.14 10.28 49.32
CA PHE A 17 17.77 11.54 49.68
C PHE A 17 18.53 11.38 51.00
N CYS A 18 19.62 12.14 51.15
CA CYS A 18 20.36 12.21 52.40
C CYS A 18 19.57 13.03 53.44
N GLY A 19 19.22 12.42 54.57
CA GLY A 19 18.50 13.12 55.65
C GLY A 19 19.25 14.30 56.27
N LYS A 20 20.58 14.38 56.08
CA LYS A 20 21.42 15.42 56.67
C LYS A 20 21.65 16.63 55.77
N CYS A 21 21.90 16.41 54.47
CA CYS A 21 22.22 17.51 53.53
C CYS A 21 21.18 17.70 52.42
N GLY A 22 20.16 16.83 52.34
CA GLY A 22 19.12 16.90 51.32
C GLY A 22 19.55 16.47 49.92
N ALA A 23 20.80 16.05 49.72
CA ALA A 23 21.30 15.61 48.42
C ALA A 23 20.53 14.37 47.95
N VAL A 24 20.13 14.36 46.68
CA VAL A 24 19.49 13.22 46.01
C VAL A 24 20.51 12.10 45.89
N VAL A 25 20.10 10.88 46.25
CA VAL A 25 20.93 9.68 46.16
C VAL A 25 20.43 8.91 44.96
N GLU A 26 21.21 8.91 43.87
CA GLU A 26 20.89 8.11 42.70
C GLU A 26 20.98 6.63 43.07
N LYS A 27 19.84 5.93 43.01
CA LYS A 27 19.76 4.50 43.25
C LYS A 27 20.16 3.78 41.97
N GLU A 28 21.41 3.32 41.90
CA GLU A 28 21.76 2.27 40.95
C GLU A 28 21.05 0.98 41.39
N GLN A 29 19.91 0.69 40.74
CA GLN A 29 19.29 -0.63 40.85
C GLN A 29 20.19 -1.65 40.16
N SER A 30 21.03 -2.31 40.94
CA SER A 30 21.61 -3.60 40.59
C SER A 30 21.59 -4.51 41.81
N GLU A 31 20.77 -5.56 41.77
CA GLU A 31 21.09 -6.95 42.14
C GLU A 31 19.78 -7.79 42.14
N HIS A 32 19.66 -9.07 41.78
CA HIS A 32 20.50 -10.07 41.14
C HIS A 32 19.79 -11.43 41.37
N VAL A 33 19.37 -12.15 40.31
CA VAL A 33 19.31 -13.62 40.36
C VAL A 33 19.73 -14.12 38.98
N HIS A 34 20.87 -14.80 38.96
CA HIS A 34 21.32 -15.60 37.84
C HIS A 34 20.32 -16.74 37.58
N ASP A 35 19.61 -16.64 36.47
CA ASP A 35 19.47 -17.78 35.57
C ASP A 35 19.69 -17.24 34.17
N ALA A 36 20.55 -17.93 33.41
CA ALA A 36 21.00 -17.53 32.09
C ALA A 36 19.83 -17.54 31.09
N ILE A 37 19.03 -16.48 31.06
CA ILE A 37 18.11 -16.21 29.97
C ILE A 37 18.90 -15.38 28.97
N ALA A 38 19.60 -16.08 28.06
CA ALA A 38 19.98 -15.53 26.77
C ALA A 38 18.82 -14.68 26.22
N PRO A 39 19.05 -13.51 25.58
CA PRO A 39 17.98 -12.79 24.93
C PRO A 39 17.37 -13.72 23.89
N LYS A 40 16.24 -14.35 24.22
CA LYS A 40 15.49 -15.16 23.28
C LYS A 40 14.91 -14.17 22.29
N ASN A 41 15.62 -13.97 21.19
CA ASN A 41 15.27 -13.15 20.05
C ASN A 41 13.95 -13.62 19.43
N ASN A 42 12.84 -13.33 20.09
CA ASN A 42 11.49 -13.33 19.53
C ASN A 42 11.38 -12.50 18.23
N ASN A 43 12.35 -11.61 17.96
CA ASN A 43 12.59 -11.01 16.64
C ASN A 43 12.71 -12.05 15.51
N ALA A 44 13.30 -13.22 15.76
CA ALA A 44 13.40 -14.28 14.75
C ALA A 44 12.05 -14.92 14.41
N ARG A 45 11.06 -14.88 15.32
CA ARG A 45 9.73 -15.48 15.07
C ARG A 45 8.78 -14.49 14.39
N VAL A 46 8.85 -13.21 14.76
CA VAL A 46 8.06 -12.14 14.13
C VAL A 46 8.54 -11.90 12.69
N TRP A 47 9.86 -11.86 12.46
CA TRP A 47 10.40 -11.65 11.11
C TRP A 47 10.13 -12.83 10.17
N LYS A 48 10.05 -14.06 10.72
CA LYS A 48 9.62 -15.26 9.98
C LYS A 48 8.19 -15.21 9.46
N ILE A 49 7.31 -14.36 10.00
CA ILE A 49 5.92 -14.19 9.52
C ILE A 49 5.79 -12.94 8.65
N ILE A 50 6.48 -11.86 9.01
CA ILE A 50 6.45 -10.59 8.24
C ILE A 50 7.05 -10.78 6.85
N ILE A 51 8.18 -11.48 6.73
CA ILE A 51 8.85 -11.69 5.44
C ILE A 51 7.94 -12.44 4.43
N PRO A 52 7.37 -13.61 4.73
CA PRO A 52 6.48 -14.28 3.79
C PRO A 52 5.17 -13.50 3.55
N SER A 53 4.65 -12.79 4.55
CA SER A 53 3.46 -11.94 4.37
C SER A 53 3.73 -10.77 3.42
N LEU A 54 4.88 -10.10 3.55
CA LEU A 54 5.31 -9.05 2.61
C LEU A 54 5.54 -9.62 1.22
N ILE A 55 6.18 -10.79 1.08
CA ILE A 55 6.38 -11.45 -0.21
C ILE A 55 5.05 -11.77 -0.88
N VAL A 56 4.09 -12.35 -0.14
CA VAL A 56 2.75 -12.64 -0.65
C VAL A 56 2.03 -11.34 -1.05
N GLY A 57 2.13 -10.29 -0.22
CA GLY A 57 1.59 -8.97 -0.55
C GLY A 57 2.18 -8.40 -1.84
N VAL A 58 3.50 -8.48 -2.02
CA VAL A 58 4.19 -8.04 -3.25
C VAL A 58 3.76 -8.87 -4.45
N ILE A 59 3.62 -10.19 -4.32
CA ILE A 59 3.16 -11.08 -5.41
C ILE A 59 1.73 -10.73 -5.82
N VAL A 60 0.83 -10.49 -4.85
CA VAL A 60 -0.56 -10.10 -5.10
C VAL A 60 -0.61 -8.73 -5.78
N ILE A 61 0.16 -7.75 -5.31
CA ILE A 61 0.24 -6.41 -5.92
C ILE A 61 0.81 -6.49 -7.33
N TRP A 62 1.88 -7.26 -7.55
CA TRP A 62 2.50 -7.43 -8.87
C TRP A 62 1.56 -8.15 -9.85
N GLY A 63 0.87 -9.20 -9.41
CA GLY A 63 -0.16 -9.88 -10.20
C GLY A 63 -1.35 -8.98 -10.52
N PHE A 64 -1.77 -8.14 -9.57
CA PHE A 64 -2.82 -7.14 -9.79
C PHE A 64 -2.38 -6.03 -10.77
N MET A 65 -1.11 -5.60 -10.72
CA MET A 65 -0.55 -4.65 -11.69
C MET A 65 -0.46 -5.25 -13.10
N GLN A 66 -0.12 -6.54 -13.24
CA GLN A 66 -0.13 -7.23 -14.53
C GLN A 66 -1.54 -7.42 -15.12
N LEU A 67 -2.57 -7.45 -14.27
CA LEU A 67 -3.97 -7.61 -14.70
C LEU A 67 -4.56 -6.32 -15.30
N MET A 68 -4.03 -5.16 -14.94
CA MET A 68 -4.52 -3.88 -15.45
C MET A 68 -3.84 -3.58 -16.79
N SER A 69 -4.52 -3.85 -17.91
CA SER A 69 -4.09 -3.55 -19.30
C SER A 69 -4.02 -2.04 -19.62
N VAL A 70 -3.41 -1.25 -18.74
CA VAL A 70 -3.22 0.18 -18.87
C VAL A 70 -2.01 0.45 -19.77
N SER A 71 -2.16 1.35 -20.72
CA SER A 71 -1.12 1.75 -21.68
C SER A 71 -0.92 3.26 -21.68
N ASP A 72 0.31 3.70 -21.91
CA ASP A 72 0.65 5.12 -22.06
C ASP A 72 0.39 5.66 -23.48
N LYS A 73 -0.04 4.79 -24.41
CA LYS A 73 -0.42 5.21 -25.77
C LYS A 73 -1.60 6.18 -25.73
N PRO A 74 -1.64 7.19 -26.62
CA PRO A 74 -2.69 8.19 -26.64
C PRO A 74 -4.03 7.56 -27.01
N CYS A 75 -5.13 8.11 -26.47
CA CYS A 75 -6.47 7.66 -26.81
C CYS A 75 -6.78 7.90 -28.29
N ASP A 76 -7.29 6.88 -28.98
CA ASP A 76 -7.70 6.94 -30.39
C ASP A 76 -8.73 8.04 -30.67
N TRP A 77 -9.51 8.43 -29.66
CA TRP A 77 -10.62 9.38 -29.80
C TRP A 77 -10.29 10.81 -29.34
N CYS A 78 -9.37 10.98 -28.39
CA CYS A 78 -9.10 12.30 -27.79
C CYS A 78 -7.62 12.62 -27.57
N GLY A 79 -6.71 11.69 -27.82
CA GLY A 79 -5.27 11.88 -27.68
C GLY A 79 -4.72 11.80 -26.25
N HIS A 80 -5.54 11.82 -25.21
CA HIS A 80 -5.06 11.76 -23.83
C HIS A 80 -4.68 10.34 -23.39
N SER A 81 -3.63 10.23 -22.58
CA SER A 81 -3.24 9.03 -21.84
C SER A 81 -3.52 9.22 -20.33
N PRO A 82 -3.60 8.14 -19.52
CA PRO A 82 -3.45 6.73 -19.90
C PRO A 82 -4.71 6.13 -20.53
N THR A 83 -4.51 5.03 -21.27
CA THR A 83 -5.54 4.29 -22.00
C THR A 83 -5.62 2.83 -21.56
N VAL A 84 -6.68 2.14 -21.99
CA VAL A 84 -6.74 0.67 -21.95
C VAL A 84 -6.69 0.14 -23.37
N ALA A 85 -5.94 -0.94 -23.57
CA ALA A 85 -5.80 -1.61 -24.86
C ALA A 85 -6.91 -2.66 -25.06
N TYR A 86 -7.62 -2.56 -26.18
CA TYR A 86 -8.62 -3.51 -26.65
C TYR A 86 -8.02 -4.21 -27.87
N LYS A 87 -8.08 -5.55 -27.90
CA LYS A 87 -7.53 -6.32 -29.02
C LYS A 87 -8.63 -6.54 -30.05
N GLU A 88 -8.40 -6.09 -31.27
CA GLU A 88 -9.35 -6.11 -32.37
C GLU A 88 -9.28 -7.42 -33.16
N SER A 89 -10.26 -7.66 -34.03
CA SER A 89 -10.37 -8.88 -34.84
C SER A 89 -9.23 -9.06 -35.84
N ASP A 90 -8.64 -7.97 -36.34
CA ASP A 90 -7.47 -7.97 -37.23
C ASP A 90 -6.14 -8.16 -36.49
N GLY A 91 -6.18 -8.28 -35.15
CA GLY A 91 -5.01 -8.41 -34.29
C GLY A 91 -4.35 -7.07 -33.92
N SER A 92 -4.86 -5.94 -34.42
CA SER A 92 -4.46 -4.61 -33.97
C SER A 92 -5.04 -4.31 -32.58
N TYR A 93 -4.71 -3.13 -32.06
CA TYR A 93 -5.20 -2.68 -30.75
C TYR A 93 -5.81 -1.29 -30.85
N SER A 94 -7.01 -1.12 -30.30
CA SER A 94 -7.57 0.19 -30.00
C SER A 94 -7.25 0.63 -28.58
N TYR A 95 -6.89 1.90 -28.41
CA TYR A 95 -6.49 2.49 -27.14
C TYR A 95 -7.53 3.53 -26.72
N VAL A 96 -8.28 3.25 -25.65
CA VAL A 96 -9.37 4.14 -25.20
C VAL A 96 -9.19 4.58 -23.76
N CYS A 97 -9.22 5.90 -23.52
CA CYS A 97 -9.09 6.47 -22.19
C CYS A 97 -10.35 6.28 -21.33
N LYS A 98 -10.18 6.47 -20.01
CA LYS A 98 -11.26 6.30 -19.03
C LYS A 98 -12.50 7.15 -19.32
N GLU A 99 -12.33 8.37 -19.85
CA GLU A 99 -13.45 9.29 -20.09
C GLU A 99 -14.19 8.97 -21.39
N CYS A 100 -13.48 8.62 -22.46
CA CYS A 100 -14.10 8.22 -23.73
C CYS A 100 -14.87 6.90 -23.59
N ARG A 101 -14.35 5.93 -22.82
CA ARG A 101 -15.07 4.64 -22.64
C ARG A 101 -16.31 4.71 -21.75
N LYS A 102 -16.49 5.79 -20.98
CA LYS A 102 -17.66 5.98 -20.11
C LYS A 102 -18.83 6.64 -20.82
N LYS A 103 -18.59 7.28 -21.96
CA LYS A 103 -19.59 8.09 -22.67
C LYS A 103 -19.88 7.47 -24.03
N CYS A 104 -21.13 7.53 -24.43
CA CYS A 104 -21.58 7.13 -25.75
C CYS A 104 -20.98 8.09 -26.78
N ALA A 105 -20.31 7.53 -27.80
CA ALA A 105 -19.69 8.30 -28.88
C ALA A 105 -20.69 9.18 -29.64
N TRP A 106 -21.96 8.78 -29.69
CA TRP A 106 -22.99 9.43 -30.50
C TRP A 106 -23.83 10.47 -29.75
N CYS A 107 -24.16 10.21 -28.48
CA CYS A 107 -25.08 11.06 -27.71
C CYS A 107 -24.51 11.57 -26.38
N GLY A 108 -23.29 11.15 -26.01
CA GLY A 108 -22.61 11.60 -24.78
C GLY A 108 -23.16 11.03 -23.47
N LYS A 109 -24.32 10.33 -23.48
CA LYS A 109 -24.86 9.60 -22.32
C LYS A 109 -23.89 8.52 -21.85
N LYS A 110 -24.11 7.95 -20.65
CA LYS A 110 -23.28 6.85 -20.14
C LYS A 110 -23.27 5.66 -21.13
N ALA A 111 -22.08 5.21 -21.52
CA ALA A 111 -21.92 4.01 -22.33
C ALA A 111 -22.25 2.76 -21.52
N THR A 112 -22.92 1.80 -22.16
CA THR A 112 -23.31 0.51 -21.60
C THR A 112 -22.79 -0.67 -22.41
N ARG A 113 -22.35 -0.41 -23.65
CA ARG A 113 -21.75 -1.40 -24.56
C ARG A 113 -20.54 -0.81 -25.26
N HIS A 114 -19.74 -1.71 -25.81
CA HIS A 114 -18.68 -1.38 -26.74
C HIS A 114 -18.62 -2.44 -27.84
N TYR A 115 -18.12 -2.05 -29.01
CA TYR A 115 -17.91 -2.95 -30.15
C TYR A 115 -16.78 -2.41 -31.04
N GLU A 116 -16.16 -3.33 -31.78
CA GLU A 116 -15.23 -3.02 -32.87
C GLU A 116 -15.99 -2.50 -34.09
N ASN A 117 -15.63 -1.31 -34.56
CA ASN A 117 -16.21 -0.74 -35.77
C ASN A 117 -15.43 -1.17 -37.04
N MET A 118 -15.93 -0.76 -38.22
CA MET A 118 -15.29 -1.06 -39.52
C MET A 118 -13.86 -0.53 -39.68
N MET A 119 -13.41 0.37 -38.80
CA MET A 119 -12.07 0.94 -38.80
C MET A 119 -11.12 0.18 -37.85
N HIS A 120 -11.52 -0.98 -37.32
CA HIS A 120 -10.80 -1.72 -36.28
C HIS A 120 -10.52 -0.82 -35.06
N LYS A 121 -11.53 -0.07 -34.62
CA LYS A 121 -11.48 0.76 -33.42
C LYS A 121 -12.64 0.44 -32.50
N GLU A 122 -12.33 0.35 -31.21
CA GLU A 122 -13.30 0.10 -30.15
C GLU A 122 -14.14 1.37 -29.90
N VAL A 123 -15.45 1.26 -30.11
CA VAL A 123 -16.43 2.34 -29.93
C VAL A 123 -17.34 2.04 -28.76
N PHE A 124 -17.53 3.01 -27.87
CA PHE A 124 -18.41 2.89 -26.70
C PHE A 124 -19.75 3.60 -26.96
N VAL A 125 -20.86 2.91 -26.71
CA VAL A 125 -22.22 3.42 -26.96
C VAL A 125 -23.20 3.07 -25.85
N CYS A 126 -24.31 3.79 -25.78
CA CYS A 126 -25.44 3.42 -24.92
C CYS A 126 -26.39 2.47 -25.65
N GLU A 127 -27.15 1.68 -24.87
CA GLU A 127 -28.11 0.69 -25.37
C GLU A 127 -29.09 1.26 -26.40
N GLU A 128 -29.64 2.43 -26.10
CA GLU A 128 -30.61 3.11 -26.96
C GLU A 128 -30.03 3.40 -28.35
N THR A 129 -28.76 3.81 -28.41
CA THR A 129 -28.11 4.12 -29.69
C THR A 129 -27.70 2.84 -30.40
N TYR A 130 -27.23 1.83 -29.66
CA TYR A 130 -26.86 0.54 -30.23
C TYR A 130 -28.02 -0.12 -30.99
N LYS A 131 -29.20 -0.20 -30.34
CA LYS A 131 -30.43 -0.74 -30.93
C LYS A 131 -30.85 0.00 -32.19
N LYS A 132 -30.88 1.34 -32.14
CA LYS A 132 -31.18 2.17 -33.32
C LYS A 132 -30.27 1.95 -34.52
N MET A 133 -29.03 1.47 -34.31
CA MET A 133 -28.09 1.23 -35.41
C MET A 133 -28.12 -0.22 -35.94
N HIS A 134 -28.76 -1.15 -35.22
CA HIS A 134 -28.72 -2.59 -35.54
C HIS A 134 -30.12 -3.22 -35.71
N ASP A 135 -31.19 -2.49 -35.38
CA ASP A 135 -32.58 -2.94 -35.52
C ASP A 135 -33.28 -2.36 -36.77
N ASP A 136 -32.56 -1.62 -37.63
CA ASP A 136 -33.00 -1.13 -38.96
C ASP A 136 -32.50 -2.05 -40.09
#